data_AF-A0A916R0B7-F1
#
_entry.id   AF-A0A916R0B7-F1
#
_cell.length_a   1.000
_cell.length_b   1.000
_cell.length_c   1.000
_cell.angle_alpha   90.00
_cell.angle_beta   90.00
_cell.angle_gamma   90.00
#
_symmetry.space_group_name_H-M   'P 1'
#
loop_
_entity.id
_entity.type
_entity.pdbx_description
1 polymer ?
#
loop_
_entity_poly.entity_id
_entity_poly.type
_entity_poly.pdbx_seq_one_letter_code
_entity_poly.pdbx_strand_id
1 'polypeptide(L)'
;MYSQAAQQTLRGVAEAFKSYKELSHKYAKGELTDRPQLPKYRKKGGMAVINHPKQALKLELGKVKLPLGRKVKAAFKIDSFFLDFPSNLEFKEIREIRILPRNGCFYVEWVYELKAAQPQLYKAKVLGIDHGVDNWLSCVSNVGISFIIDGKHPPL
;
A
#
# COMPACT_ATOMS: atom_id res chain seq x y z
N MET A 1 15.70 -19.14 -0.05
CA MET A 1 14.60 -18.26 0.41
C MET A 1 13.89 -18.96 1.55
N TYR A 2 13.35 -18.24 2.52
CA TYR A 2 12.36 -18.84 3.41
C TYR A 2 11.18 -19.33 2.55
N SER A 3 10.62 -20.50 2.87
CA SER A 3 9.43 -21.05 2.17
C SER A 3 8.30 -20.02 2.08
N GLN A 4 8.16 -19.20 3.12
CA GLN A 4 7.18 -18.12 3.19
C GLN A 4 7.34 -17.07 2.10
N ALA A 5 8.55 -16.59 1.78
CA ALA A 5 8.73 -15.58 0.75
C ALA A 5 8.37 -16.10 -0.66
N ALA A 6 8.72 -17.36 -0.95
CA ALA A 6 8.33 -17.99 -2.21
C ALA A 6 6.81 -18.23 -2.29
N GLN A 7 6.20 -18.67 -1.18
CA GLN A 7 4.74 -18.81 -1.06
C GLN A 7 4.02 -17.47 -1.23
N GLN A 8 4.58 -16.37 -0.71
CA GLN A 8 4.01 -15.03 -0.88
C GLN A 8 4.07 -14.58 -2.34
N THR A 9 5.17 -14.85 -3.05
CA THR A 9 5.24 -14.58 -4.50
C THR A 9 4.16 -15.35 -5.27
N LEU A 10 3.97 -16.64 -4.96
CA LEU A 10 2.94 -17.46 -5.59
C LEU A 10 1.53 -16.96 -5.26
N ARG A 11 1.28 -16.55 -4.01
CA ARG A 11 0.01 -15.94 -3.59
C ARG A 11 -0.26 -14.64 -4.34
N GLY A 12 0.73 -13.76 -4.46
CA GLY A 12 0.60 -12.52 -5.22
C GLY A 12 0.25 -12.75 -6.69
N VAL A 13 0.81 -13.79 -7.31
CA VAL A 13 0.41 -14.20 -8.67
C VAL A 13 -1.04 -14.66 -8.68
N ALA A 14 -1.45 -15.55 -7.77
CA ALA A 14 -2.82 -16.05 -7.69
C ALA A 14 -3.84 -14.92 -7.46
N GLU A 15 -3.52 -13.96 -6.59
CA GLU A 15 -4.34 -12.77 -6.31
C GLU A 15 -4.46 -11.86 -7.54
N ALA A 16 -3.37 -11.63 -8.27
CA ALA A 16 -3.40 -10.84 -9.49
C ALA A 16 -4.32 -11.47 -10.56
N PHE A 17 -4.26 -12.79 -10.72
CA PHE A 17 -5.15 -13.51 -11.65
C PHE A 17 -6.61 -13.53 -11.18
N LYS A 18 -6.85 -13.66 -9.87
CA LYS A 18 -8.21 -13.57 -9.30
C LYS A 18 -8.82 -12.20 -9.57
N SER A 19 -8.08 -11.12 -9.30
CA SER A 19 -8.50 -9.75 -9.57
C SER A 19 -8.76 -9.51 -11.07
N TYR A 20 -7.87 -9.98 -11.95
CA TYR A 20 -8.08 -9.92 -13.40
C TYR A 20 -9.40 -10.60 -13.82
N LYS A 21 -9.70 -11.78 -13.28
CA LYS A 21 -10.95 -12.51 -13.59
C LYS A 21 -12.19 -11.73 -13.14
N GLU A 22 -12.17 -11.18 -11.92
CA GLU A 22 -13.28 -10.39 -11.39
C GLU A 22 -13.51 -9.11 -12.22
N LEU A 23 -12.43 -8.38 -12.55
CA LEU A 23 -12.49 -7.20 -13.41
C LEU A 23 -12.99 -7.53 -14.82
N SER A 24 -12.54 -8.65 -15.39
CA SER A 24 -12.97 -9.09 -16.73
C SER A 24 -14.47 -9.36 -16.78
N HIS A 25 -15.02 -9.94 -15.71
CA HIS A 25 -16.46 -10.17 -15.58
C HIS A 25 -17.25 -8.86 -15.46
N LYS A 26 -16.75 -7.88 -14.68
CA LYS A 26 -17.36 -6.55 -14.58
C LYS A 26 -17.34 -5.79 -15.91
N TYR A 27 -16.22 -5.85 -16.64
CA TYR A 27 -16.11 -5.27 -17.97
C TYR A 27 -17.11 -5.90 -18.95
N ALA A 28 -17.27 -7.22 -18.93
CA ALA A 28 -18.24 -7.91 -19.76
C ALA A 28 -19.70 -7.50 -19.46
N LYS A 29 -19.99 -7.04 -18.24
CA LYS A 29 -21.29 -6.52 -17.83
C LYS A 29 -21.49 -5.03 -18.14
N GLY A 30 -20.48 -4.34 -18.68
CA GLY A 30 -20.53 -2.89 -18.90
C GLY A 30 -20.38 -2.05 -17.63
N GLU A 31 -19.97 -2.66 -16.51
CA GLU A 31 -19.72 -1.95 -15.24
C GLU A 31 -18.38 -1.20 -15.23
N LEU A 32 -17.51 -1.44 -16.22
CA LEU A 32 -16.21 -0.81 -16.38
C LEU A 32 -16.07 -0.28 -17.81
N THR A 33 -15.56 0.94 -17.96
CA THR A 33 -15.20 1.55 -19.24
C THR A 33 -13.92 0.95 -19.82
N ASP A 34 -12.95 0.65 -18.95
CA ASP A 34 -11.62 0.20 -19.35
C ASP A 34 -11.50 -1.33 -19.32
N ARG A 35 -10.92 -1.87 -20.39
CA ARG A 35 -10.66 -3.31 -20.49
C ARG A 35 -9.48 -3.70 -19.58
N PRO A 36 -9.68 -4.65 -18.63
CA PRO A 36 -8.60 -5.12 -17.78
C PRO A 36 -7.52 -5.84 -18.61
N GLN A 37 -6.26 -5.63 -18.23
CA GLN A 37 -5.12 -6.30 -18.87
C GLN A 37 -4.68 -7.53 -18.09
N LEU A 38 -4.22 -8.55 -18.81
CA LEU A 38 -3.66 -9.75 -18.21
C LEU A 38 -2.39 -9.40 -17.40
N PRO A 39 -2.23 -9.95 -16.17
CA PRO A 39 -1.01 -9.77 -15.40
C PRO A 39 0.23 -10.22 -16.19
N LYS A 40 1.26 -9.36 -16.26
CA LYS A 40 2.50 -9.63 -16.99
C LYS A 40 3.60 -10.14 -16.04
N TYR A 41 4.44 -11.03 -16.54
CA TYR A 41 5.64 -11.45 -15.83
C TYR A 41 6.67 -10.31 -15.77
N ARG A 42 7.45 -10.28 -14.68
CA ARG A 42 8.53 -9.29 -14.50
C ARG A 42 9.70 -9.58 -15.44
N LYS A 43 10.32 -8.52 -15.97
CA LYS A 43 11.57 -8.61 -16.75
C LYS A 43 12.70 -9.22 -15.90
N LYS A 44 13.54 -10.05 -16.52
CA LYS A 44 14.71 -10.67 -15.88
C LYS A 44 15.64 -9.58 -15.29
N GLY A 45 16.15 -9.82 -14.09
CA GLY A 45 17.05 -8.89 -13.39
C GLY A 45 16.36 -7.75 -12.62
N GLY A 46 15.03 -7.61 -12.72
CA GLY A 46 14.28 -6.62 -11.95
C GLY A 46 14.15 -7.00 -10.47
N MET A 47 14.14 -5.99 -9.60
CA MET A 47 13.85 -6.17 -8.17
C MET A 47 12.35 -6.40 -7.93
N ALA A 48 12.02 -7.05 -6.81
CA ALA A 48 10.67 -7.41 -6.42
C ALA A 48 10.27 -6.76 -5.10
N VAL A 49 8.96 -6.56 -4.92
CA VAL A 49 8.39 -6.29 -3.60
C VAL A 49 8.58 -7.52 -2.73
N ILE A 50 9.03 -7.32 -1.50
CA ILE A 50 9.18 -8.37 -0.50
C ILE A 50 8.18 -8.11 0.62
N ASN A 51 7.35 -9.12 0.93
CA ASN A 51 6.36 -9.05 1.99
C ASN A 51 6.82 -9.87 3.19
N HIS A 52 6.84 -9.26 4.37
CA HIS A 52 7.07 -9.90 5.65
C HIS A 52 5.74 -9.96 6.42
N PRO A 53 5.08 -11.14 6.47
CA PRO A 53 3.84 -11.27 7.22
C PRO A 53 4.09 -11.08 8.72
N LYS A 54 3.08 -10.62 9.45
CA LYS A 54 3.14 -10.36 10.90
C LYS A 54 3.80 -11.47 11.71
N GLN A 55 3.55 -12.73 11.36
CA GLN A 55 4.10 -13.93 12.02
C GLN A 55 5.63 -13.99 12.00
N ALA A 56 6.26 -13.36 11.01
CA ALA A 56 7.71 -13.30 10.87
C ALA A 56 8.33 -12.06 11.54
N LEU A 57 7.52 -11.14 12.07
CA LEU A 57 7.95 -9.87 12.65
C LEU A 57 8.02 -9.97 14.18
N LYS A 58 9.03 -9.33 14.77
CA LYS A 58 9.14 -9.19 16.23
C LYS A 58 9.41 -7.73 16.58
N LEU A 59 8.68 -7.19 17.55
CA LEU A 59 8.96 -5.88 18.13
C LEU A 59 9.88 -6.06 19.34
N GLU A 60 11.06 -5.46 19.28
CA GLU A 60 12.10 -5.52 20.31
C GLU A 60 12.67 -4.11 20.50
N LEU A 61 12.58 -3.55 21.72
CA LEU A 61 13.15 -2.24 22.06
C LEU A 61 12.75 -1.10 21.10
N GLY A 62 11.47 -1.01 20.73
CA GLY A 62 10.97 0.03 19.81
C GLY A 62 11.35 -0.17 18.34
N LYS A 63 11.95 -1.32 17.99
CA LYS A 63 12.34 -1.67 16.63
C LYS A 63 11.70 -2.97 16.19
N VAL A 64 11.37 -3.08 14.92
CA VAL A 64 10.89 -4.32 14.33
C VAL A 64 12.02 -5.06 13.66
N LYS A 65 12.23 -6.30 14.09
CA LYS A 65 13.21 -7.23 13.53
C LYS A 65 12.64 -7.93 12.30
N LEU A 66 13.34 -7.80 11.17
CA LEU A 66 12.99 -8.46 9.91
C LEU A 66 14.01 -9.56 9.61
N PRO A 67 13.59 -10.84 9.50
CA PRO A 67 14.50 -11.93 9.20
C PRO A 67 14.93 -11.93 7.73
N LEU A 68 16.22 -12.18 7.49
CA LEU A 68 16.81 -12.34 6.17
C LEU A 68 16.88 -13.82 5.78
N GLY A 69 16.95 -14.09 4.47
CA GLY A 69 17.00 -15.44 3.95
C GLY A 69 18.30 -16.19 4.32
N ARG A 70 18.21 -17.52 4.45
CA ARG A 70 19.37 -18.40 4.75
C ARG A 70 20.60 -18.15 3.87
N LYS A 71 20.40 -17.83 2.58
CA LYS A 71 21.51 -17.49 1.66
C LYS A 71 22.23 -16.20 2.09
N VAL A 72 21.49 -15.19 2.51
CA VAL A 72 22.04 -13.93 3.02
C VAL A 72 22.77 -14.17 4.34
N LYS A 73 22.18 -14.96 5.25
CA LYS A 73 22.85 -15.38 6.50
C LYS A 73 24.16 -16.12 6.22
N ALA A 74 24.18 -17.04 5.25
CA ALA A 74 25.39 -17.79 4.93
C ALA A 74 26.49 -16.90 4.33
N ALA A 75 26.12 -16.02 3.39
CA ALA A 75 27.06 -15.17 2.66
C ALA A 75 27.58 -13.98 3.49
N PHE A 76 26.70 -13.32 4.23
CA PHE A 76 27.02 -12.06 4.92
C PHE A 76 27.06 -12.20 6.45
N LYS A 77 26.72 -13.37 7.00
CA LYS A 77 26.59 -13.60 8.46
C LYS A 77 25.56 -12.70 9.16
N ILE A 78 24.69 -12.06 8.39
CA ILE A 78 23.57 -11.24 8.87
C ILE A 78 22.29 -12.05 8.70
N ASP A 79 21.55 -12.26 9.79
CA ASP A 79 20.30 -13.02 9.76
C ASP A 79 19.04 -12.18 9.85
N SER A 80 19.18 -10.89 10.16
CA SER A 80 18.08 -9.96 10.33
C SER A 80 18.59 -8.52 10.29
N PHE A 81 17.67 -7.58 10.06
CA PHE A 81 17.89 -6.16 10.25
C PHE A 81 16.71 -5.57 11.03
N PHE A 82 16.88 -4.33 11.51
CA PHE A 82 15.89 -3.66 12.33
C PHE A 82 15.38 -2.40 11.64
N LEU A 83 14.09 -2.15 11.78
CA LEU A 83 13.43 -0.91 11.37
C LEU A 83 12.86 -0.23 12.61
N ASP A 84 13.03 1.08 12.73
CA ASP A 84 12.40 1.82 13.83
C ASP A 84 10.88 1.75 13.67
N PHE A 85 10.19 1.43 14.77
CA PHE A 85 8.74 1.31 14.75
C PHE A 85 8.11 2.71 14.83
N PRO A 86 7.20 3.07 13.90
CA PRO A 86 6.58 4.39 13.91
C PRO A 86 5.70 4.58 15.15
N SER A 87 5.78 5.77 15.76
CA SER A 87 5.08 6.10 17.01
C SER A 87 3.57 6.24 16.86
N ASN A 88 3.08 6.46 15.64
CA ASN A 88 1.66 6.66 15.34
C ASN A 88 0.90 5.36 15.02
N LEU A 89 1.56 4.19 15.12
CA LEU A 89 0.94 2.89 14.86
C LEU A 89 0.99 2.00 16.09
N GLU A 90 0.03 1.09 16.19
CA GLU A 90 0.10 0.01 17.17
C GLU A 90 0.61 -1.28 16.51
N PHE A 91 1.63 -1.91 17.10
CA PHE A 91 2.22 -3.11 16.51
C PHE A 91 1.17 -4.20 16.30
N LYS A 92 0.20 -4.36 17.21
CA LYS A 92 -0.86 -5.37 17.13
C LYS A 92 -1.74 -5.26 15.87
N GLU A 93 -1.82 -4.07 15.27
CA GLU A 93 -2.64 -3.80 14.09
C GLU A 93 -1.92 -4.10 12.77
N ILE A 94 -0.58 -4.21 12.82
CA ILE A 94 0.24 -4.52 11.65
C ILE A 94 -0.07 -5.92 11.14
N ARG A 95 -0.43 -6.01 9.86
CA ARG A 95 -0.64 -7.26 9.11
C ARG A 95 0.64 -7.73 8.42
N GLU A 96 1.37 -6.80 7.81
CA GLU A 96 2.65 -7.09 7.14
C GLU A 96 3.51 -5.83 7.00
N ILE A 97 4.79 -6.03 6.74
CA ILE A 97 5.70 -5.00 6.23
C ILE A 97 6.04 -5.35 4.80
N ARG A 98 5.99 -4.35 3.91
CA ARG A 98 6.45 -4.50 2.51
C ARG A 98 7.69 -3.65 2.27
N ILE A 99 8.63 -4.19 1.50
CA ILE A 99 9.82 -3.49 1.04
C ILE A 99 9.74 -3.37 -0.47
N LEU A 100 9.68 -2.13 -0.97
CA LEU A 100 9.43 -1.83 -2.38
C LEU A 100 10.61 -1.10 -3.01
N PRO A 101 11.19 -1.62 -4.10
CA PRO A 101 12.14 -0.87 -4.90
C PRO A 101 11.40 0.16 -5.76
N ARG A 102 11.65 1.46 -5.56
CA ARG A 102 11.06 2.55 -6.35
C ARG A 102 12.06 3.70 -6.49
N ASN A 103 12.23 4.23 -7.70
CA ASN A 103 13.07 5.41 -7.97
C ASN A 103 14.50 5.31 -7.39
N GLY A 104 15.15 4.15 -7.54
CA GLY A 104 16.52 3.94 -7.06
C GLY A 104 16.67 3.77 -5.54
N CYS A 105 15.58 3.77 -4.77
CA CYS A 105 15.58 3.55 -3.33
C CYS A 105 14.58 2.47 -2.90
N PHE A 106 14.63 2.10 -1.62
CA PHE A 106 13.70 1.15 -1.01
C PHE A 106 12.75 1.87 -0.06
N TYR A 107 11.46 1.64 -0.25
CA TYR A 107 10.41 2.12 0.64
C TYR A 107 9.98 0.99 1.57
N VAL A 108 9.76 1.34 2.83
CA VAL A 108 9.12 0.47 3.82
C VAL A 108 7.67 0.90 3.94
N GLU A 109 6.76 -0.02 3.70
CA GLU A 109 5.33 0.19 3.93
C GLU A 109 4.85 -0.68 5.09
N TRP A 110 4.19 -0.04 6.05
CA TRP A 110 3.51 -0.68 7.17
C TRP A 110 2.05 -0.91 6.78
N VAL A 111 1.65 -2.17 6.63
CA VAL A 111 0.29 -2.52 6.20
C VAL A 111 -0.53 -2.93 7.41
N TYR A 112 -1.65 -2.26 7.62
CA TYR A 112 -2.60 -2.51 8.70
C TYR A 112 -4.02 -2.22 8.21
N GLU A 113 -5.02 -2.78 8.90
CA GLU A 113 -6.42 -2.54 8.56
C GLU A 113 -6.96 -1.38 9.39
N LEU A 114 -7.46 -0.37 8.71
CA LEU A 114 -8.25 0.68 9.34
C LEU A 114 -9.71 0.23 9.36
N LYS A 115 -10.34 0.31 10.54
CA LYS A 115 -11.80 0.24 10.60
C LYS A 115 -12.33 1.50 9.93
N ALA A 116 -13.13 1.31 8.88
CA ALA A 116 -13.81 2.43 8.25
C ALA A 116 -14.63 3.16 9.32
N ALA A 117 -14.24 4.41 9.62
CA ALA A 117 -15.12 5.29 10.36
C ALA A 117 -16.39 5.43 9.52
N GLN A 118 -17.54 5.24 10.15
CA GLN A 118 -18.83 5.62 9.57
C GLN A 118 -19.06 7.07 9.98
N PRO A 119 -18.64 8.07 9.18
CA PRO A 119 -18.89 9.44 9.54
C PRO A 119 -20.40 9.68 9.61
N GLN A 120 -20.83 10.47 10.58
CA GLN A 120 -22.21 10.96 10.60
C GLN A 120 -22.37 11.96 9.44
N LEU A 121 -22.96 11.50 8.33
CA LEU A 121 -23.17 12.30 7.14
C LEU A 121 -24.47 13.10 7.27
N TYR A 122 -24.34 14.43 7.15
CA TYR A 122 -25.49 15.32 7.06
C TYR A 122 -25.82 15.54 5.58
N LYS A 123 -26.77 14.78 5.03
CA LYS A 123 -27.12 14.83 3.59
C LYS A 123 -27.51 16.23 3.08
N ALA A 124 -28.00 17.10 3.96
CA ALA A 124 -28.35 18.48 3.64
C ALA A 124 -27.13 19.41 3.52
N LYS A 125 -25.95 19.01 4.00
CA LYS A 125 -24.70 19.76 3.88
C LYS A 125 -23.86 19.12 2.78
N VAL A 126 -23.63 19.88 1.71
CA VAL A 126 -22.90 19.42 0.54
C VAL A 126 -21.64 20.25 0.33
N LEU A 127 -20.60 19.60 -0.20
CA LEU A 127 -19.35 20.21 -0.62
C LEU A 127 -19.17 19.94 -2.11
N GLY A 128 -19.22 21.00 -2.92
CA GLY A 128 -18.80 20.95 -4.31
C GLY A 128 -17.28 21.04 -4.36
N ILE A 129 -16.66 20.15 -5.15
CA ILE A 129 -15.21 20.09 -5.34
C ILE A 129 -14.97 20.20 -6.84
N ASP A 130 -14.23 21.23 -7.25
CA ASP A 130 -13.83 21.47 -8.63
C ASP A 130 -12.31 21.52 -8.75
N HIS A 131 -11.76 20.94 -9.81
CA HIS A 131 -10.32 20.96 -10.06
C HIS A 131 -9.99 22.17 -10.92
N GLY A 132 -9.11 23.04 -10.42
CA GLY A 132 -8.73 24.25 -11.16
C GLY A 132 -7.48 24.08 -12.01
N VAL A 133 -7.15 25.14 -12.74
CA VAL A 133 -5.91 25.25 -13.53
C VAL A 133 -4.74 25.69 -12.64
N ASP A 134 -4.96 26.76 -11.86
CA ASP A 134 -3.93 27.35 -10.99
C ASP A 134 -3.97 26.84 -9.54
N ASN A 135 -5.12 26.31 -9.10
CA ASN A 135 -5.27 25.64 -7.82
C ASN A 135 -5.54 24.14 -8.02
N TRP A 136 -5.16 23.31 -7.03
CA TRP A 136 -5.43 21.88 -7.14
C TRP A 136 -6.92 21.59 -7.01
N LEU A 137 -7.56 22.20 -6.01
CA LEU A 137 -9.00 22.05 -5.76
C LEU A 137 -9.61 23.37 -5.28
N SER A 138 -10.78 23.70 -5.81
CA SER A 138 -11.69 24.72 -5.31
C SER A 138 -12.87 24.03 -4.65
N CYS A 139 -13.11 24.35 -3.37
CA CYS A 139 -14.13 23.70 -2.56
C CYS A 139 -15.16 24.74 -2.10
N VAL A 140 -16.44 24.50 -2.38
CA VAL A 140 -17.55 25.39 -2.00
C VAL A 140 -18.63 24.60 -1.29
N SER A 141 -19.01 25.04 -0.09
CA SER A 141 -20.08 24.41 0.67
C SER A 141 -21.36 25.24 0.67
N ASN A 142 -22.51 24.56 0.68
CA ASN A 142 -23.81 25.22 0.85
C ASN A 142 -24.05 25.78 2.27
N VAL A 143 -23.13 25.57 3.21
CA VAL A 143 -23.14 26.21 4.54
C VAL A 143 -22.25 27.46 4.64
N GLY A 144 -21.85 28.03 3.50
CA GLY A 144 -21.18 29.34 3.44
C GLY A 144 -19.66 29.32 3.67
N ILE A 145 -19.03 28.14 3.57
CA ILE A 145 -17.57 28.00 3.66
C ILE A 145 -17.03 27.66 2.26
N SER A 146 -16.04 28.42 1.82
CA SER A 146 -15.28 28.16 0.60
C SER A 146 -13.79 28.19 0.89
N PHE A 147 -13.03 27.26 0.32
CA PHE A 147 -11.58 27.21 0.47
C PHE A 147 -10.91 26.68 -0.80
N ILE A 148 -9.63 27.00 -0.95
CA ILE A 148 -8.80 26.60 -2.09
C ILE A 148 -7.64 25.76 -1.55
N ILE A 149 -7.35 24.64 -2.21
CA ILE A 149 -6.17 23.81 -1.95
C ILE A 149 -5.14 24.12 -3.03
N ASP A 150 -3.98 24.64 -2.61
CA ASP A 150 -2.84 24.85 -3.50
C ASP A 150 -2.12 23.51 -3.76
N GLY A 151 -1.89 23.20 -5.04
CA GLY A 151 -1.17 22.00 -5.46
C GLY A 151 0.35 22.13 -5.39
N LYS A 152 0.87 23.35 -5.30
CA LYS A 152 2.32 23.63 -5.22
C LYS A 152 2.83 23.52 -3.79
N HIS A 153 1.97 23.77 -2.81
CA HIS A 153 2.31 23.73 -1.38
C HIS A 153 1.29 22.84 -0.65
N PRO A 154 1.60 21.54 -0.43
CA PRO A 154 0.71 20.69 0.33
C PRO A 154 0.51 21.25 1.75
N PRO A 155 -0.72 21.27 2.29
CA PRO A 155 -0.95 21.72 3.66
C PRO A 155 -0.18 20.82 4.64
N LEU A 156 0.53 21.45 5.58
CA LEU A 156 1.24 20.80 6.69
C LEU A 156 0.24 20.15 7.68
#